data_AF-A5Z0L4-F1
#
_entry.id   AF-A5Z0L4-F1
#
_cell.length_a   1.000
_cell.length_b   1.000
_cell.length_c   1.000
_cell.angle_alpha   90.00
_cell.angle_beta   90.00
_cell.angle_gamma   90.00
#
_symmetry.space_group_name_H-M   'P 1'
#
loop_
_entity.id
_entity.type
_entity.pdbx_description
1 polymer ?
#
loop_
_entity_poly.entity_id
_entity_poly.type
_entity_poly.pdbx_seq_one_letter_code
_entity_poly.pdbx_strand_id
1 'polypeptide(L)' 'CCETIFEPEAPVGTKPLDCPQVRPTCPRFHGPPVTCSSDYKCGGLDKCCFDRCLGEHVCKPPSFYSQFR' A
#
# COMPACT_ATOMS: atom_id res chain seq x y z
N CYS A 1 -7.39 7.48 11.03
CA CYS A 1 -6.82 6.11 10.95
C CYS A 1 -5.46 6.23 10.27
N CYS A 2 -4.64 5.18 10.39
CA CYS A 2 -3.36 4.97 9.69
C CYS A 2 -2.20 5.88 10.13
N GLU A 3 -2.38 7.20 10.06
CA GLU A 3 -1.39 8.16 10.51
C GLU A 3 -1.60 8.57 11.97
N THR A 4 -0.52 8.82 12.69
CA THR A 4 -0.57 9.34 14.08
C THR A 4 -0.30 10.84 14.12
N ILE A 5 -0.70 11.51 15.22
CA ILE A 5 -0.44 12.95 15.41
C ILE A 5 1.05 13.33 15.44
N PHE A 6 1.94 12.34 15.55
CA PHE A 6 3.39 12.54 15.56
C PHE A 6 4.02 12.43 14.18
N GLU A 7 3.25 12.09 13.16
CA GLU A 7 3.72 11.97 11.79
C GLU A 7 3.47 13.27 11.03
N PRO A 8 4.39 13.68 10.12
CA PRO A 8 4.17 14.84 9.28
C PRO A 8 3.00 14.61 8.33
N GLU A 9 2.24 15.68 8.07
CA GLU A 9 1.17 15.65 7.08
C GLU A 9 1.76 15.40 5.68
N ALA A 10 1.37 14.29 5.07
CA ALA A 10 1.69 13.98 3.68
C ALA A 10 0.51 14.41 2.77
N PRO A 11 0.77 14.86 1.53
CA PRO A 11 -0.28 15.20 0.60
C PRO A 11 -1.14 13.96 0.30
N VAL A 12 -2.46 14.10 0.33
CA VAL A 12 -3.37 13.01 -0.06
C VAL A 12 -3.36 12.87 -1.58
N GLY A 13 -3.10 11.67 -2.08
CA GLY A 13 -3.17 11.41 -3.51
C GLY A 13 -2.70 10.02 -3.92
N THR A 14 -2.66 9.83 -5.24
CA THR A 14 -2.28 8.57 -5.90
C THR A 14 -0.99 8.76 -6.69
N LYS A 15 -0.13 7.75 -6.66
CA LYS A 15 1.05 7.64 -7.53
C LYS A 15 0.72 6.87 -8.82
N PRO A 16 1.54 7.00 -9.88
CA PRO A 16 1.44 6.16 -11.07
C PRO A 16 1.52 4.66 -10.74
N LEU A 17 1.11 3.82 -11.70
CA LEU A 17 0.95 2.36 -11.57
C LEU A 17 -0.23 1.97 -10.67
N ASP A 18 -0.57 0.69 -10.69
CA ASP A 18 -1.70 0.15 -9.94
C ASP A 18 -1.25 -0.74 -8.78
N CYS A 19 -2.18 -0.97 -7.85
CA CYS A 19 -1.98 -1.95 -6.80
C CYS A 19 -1.67 -3.33 -7.37
N PRO A 20 -0.81 -4.12 -6.70
CA PRO A 20 -0.50 -5.47 -7.14
C PRO A 20 -1.76 -6.33 -7.15
N GLN A 21 -1.77 -7.34 -8.03
CA GLN A 21 -2.82 -8.36 -8.05
C GLN A 21 -2.97 -8.97 -6.65
N VAL A 22 -4.21 -9.21 -6.25
CA VAL A 22 -4.51 -9.92 -5.01
C VAL A 22 -3.87 -11.30 -5.05
N ARG A 23 -3.07 -11.63 -4.04
CA ARG A 23 -2.45 -12.95 -3.90
C ARG A 23 -3.53 -13.98 -3.58
N PRO A 24 -3.51 -15.19 -4.20
CA PRO A 24 -4.50 -16.23 -3.90
C PRO A 24 -4.32 -16.81 -2.48
N THR A 25 -3.13 -16.67 -1.89
CA THR A 25 -2.79 -17.18 -0.57
C THR A 25 -2.07 -16.14 0.28
N CYS A 26 -2.35 -16.19 1.59
CA CYS A 26 -1.76 -15.29 2.57
C CYS A 26 -0.35 -15.76 2.94
N PRO A 27 0.68 -14.91 2.74
CA PRO A 27 2.03 -15.26 3.14
C PRO A 27 2.16 -15.26 4.66
N ARG A 28 3.17 -15.95 5.17
CA ARG A 28 3.60 -15.74 6.56
C ARG A 28 4.27 -14.37 6.65
N PHE A 29 3.72 -13.48 7.46
CA PHE A 29 4.22 -12.11 7.60
C PHE A 29 5.54 -12.09 8.37
N HIS A 30 6.53 -11.39 7.83
CA HIS A 30 7.81 -11.10 8.49
C HIS A 30 7.79 -9.66 9.00
N GLY A 31 7.16 -9.45 10.15
CA GLY A 31 6.98 -8.13 10.77
C GLY A 31 5.65 -7.45 10.39
N PRO A 32 5.26 -6.41 11.15
CA PRO A 32 4.04 -5.68 10.90
C PRO A 32 4.15 -4.85 9.60
N PRO A 33 3.11 -4.83 8.76
CA PRO A 33 3.06 -3.98 7.59
C PRO A 33 2.93 -2.50 7.97
N VAL A 34 3.29 -1.61 7.05
CA VAL A 34 3.04 -0.17 7.21
C VAL A 34 1.61 0.12 6.74
N THR A 35 0.74 0.50 7.66
CA THR A 35 -0.62 0.96 7.34
C THR A 35 -0.59 2.34 6.69
N CYS A 36 -1.53 2.61 5.80
CA CYS A 36 -1.57 3.86 5.03
C CYS A 36 -3.01 4.32 4.75
N SER A 37 -3.19 5.62 4.54
CA SER A 37 -4.43 6.20 4.00
C SER A 37 -4.32 6.66 2.54
N SER A 38 -3.11 6.85 2.01
CA SER A 38 -2.87 7.25 0.62
C SER A 38 -1.49 6.81 0.11
N ASP A 39 -1.25 6.84 -1.21
CA ASP A 39 0.02 6.40 -1.80
C ASP A 39 1.21 7.22 -1.31
N TYR A 40 1.01 8.50 -0.99
CA TYR A 40 2.05 9.41 -0.52
C TYR A 40 2.53 9.13 0.91
N LYS A 41 1.79 8.31 1.67
CA LYS A 41 2.30 7.73 2.93
C LYS A 41 3.40 6.70 2.69
N CYS A 42 3.37 6.02 1.54
CA CYS A 42 4.28 4.94 1.21
C CYS A 42 5.58 5.46 0.57
N GLY A 43 6.70 4.77 0.81
CA GLY A 43 8.00 5.16 0.26
C GLY A 43 8.12 4.90 -1.25
N GLY A 44 8.90 5.72 -1.96
CA GLY A 44 9.21 5.49 -3.37
C GLY A 44 7.97 5.36 -4.25
N LEU A 45 7.88 4.25 -5.00
CA LEU A 45 6.76 3.92 -5.89
C LEU A 45 5.69 3.04 -5.22
N ASP A 46 5.86 2.71 -3.94
CA ASP A 46 4.89 1.88 -3.24
C ASP A 46 3.53 2.59 -3.17
N LYS A 47 2.50 1.77 -3.23
CA LYS A 47 1.10 2.17 -3.26
C LYS A 47 0.38 1.73 -2.01
N CYS A 48 -0.64 2.49 -1.64
CA CYS A 48 -1.50 2.18 -0.52
C CYS A 48 -2.65 1.28 -0.98
N CYS A 49 -2.54 -0.01 -0.66
CA CYS A 49 -3.38 -1.04 -1.25
C CYS A 49 -4.05 -1.88 -0.17
N PHE A 50 -5.32 -2.22 -0.37
CA PHE A 50 -6.02 -3.14 0.51
C PHE A 50 -5.33 -4.52 0.52
N ASP A 51 -5.04 -5.03 1.70
CA ASP A 51 -4.57 -6.38 1.91
C ASP A 51 -5.68 -7.26 2.46
N ARG A 52 -6.15 -8.19 1.62
CA ARG A 52 -7.21 -9.14 1.99
C ARG A 52 -6.83 -10.09 3.13
N CYS A 53 -5.53 -10.32 3.35
CA CYS A 53 -5.06 -11.19 4.42
C CYS A 53 -5.04 -10.47 5.77
N LEU A 54 -4.91 -9.15 5.76
CA LEU A 54 -4.85 -8.32 6.97
C LEU A 54 -6.17 -7.57 7.25
N GLY A 55 -6.99 -7.36 6.22
CA GLY A 55 -8.24 -6.60 6.32
C GLY A 55 -8.03 -5.08 6.37
N GLU A 56 -6.87 -4.58 5.96
CA GLU A 56 -6.50 -3.16 6.06
C GLU A 56 -5.68 -2.67 4.84
N HIS A 57 -5.54 -1.36 4.69
CA HIS A 57 -4.70 -0.76 3.66
C HIS A 57 -3.27 -0.64 4.14
N VAL A 58 -2.34 -1.19 3.35
CA VAL A 58 -0.91 -1.22 3.67
C VAL A 58 -0.08 -0.86 2.45
N CYS A 59 1.14 -0.38 2.69
CA CYS A 59 2.09 -0.10 1.62
C CYS A 59 2.53 -1.39 0.94
N LYS A 60 2.37 -1.44 -0.39
CA LYS A 60 2.78 -2.57 -1.23
C LYS A 60 3.54 -2.09 -2.46
N PRO A 61 4.45 -2.92 -3.01
CA PRO A 61 5.07 -2.65 -4.29
C PRO A 61 4.02 -2.48 -5.41
N PRO A 62 4.24 -1.57 -6.36
CA PRO A 62 3.32 -1.38 -7.48
C PRO A 62 3.32 -2.57 -8.42
N SER A 63 2.22 -2.74 -9.16
CA SER A 63 2.12 -3.67 -10.27
C SER A 63 2.51 -2.97 -11.57
N PHE A 64 3.35 -3.61 -12.38
CA PHE A 64 3.56 -3.23 -13.78
C PHE A 64 2.61 -3.94 -14.74
N TYR A 65 1.86 -4.94 -14.26
CA TYR A 65 1.00 -5.77 -15.11
C TYR A 65 -0.19 -5.00 -15.70
N SER A 66 -0.65 -3.93 -15.06
CA SER A 66 -1.72 -3.08 -15.58
C SER A 66 -1.27 -2.15 -16.71
N GLN A 67 0.04 -1.91 -16.89
CA GLN A 67 0.57 -1.11 -18.02
C GLN A 67 0.62 -1.89 -19.34
N PHE A 68 0.49 -3.22 -19.31
CA PHE A 68 0.59 -4.08 -20.50
C PHE A 68 -0.76 -4.66 -20.94
N ARG A 69 -1.87 -4.02 -20.57
CA ARG A 69 -3.23 -4.45 -20.92
C ARG A 69 -3.95 -3.43 -21.79
#